data_AF-A0A3M1R6Q2-F1
#
_entry.id   AF-A0A3M1R6Q2-F1
#
_cell.length_a   1.000
_cell.length_b   1.000
_cell.length_c   1.000
_cell.angle_alpha   90.00
_cell.angle_beta   90.00
_cell.angle_gamma   90.00
#
_symmetry.space_group_name_H-M   'P 1'
#
loop_
_entity.id
_entity.type
_entity.pdbx_description
1 polymer ?
#
loop_
_entity_poly.entity_id
_entity_poly.type
_entity_poly.pdbx_seq_one_letter_code
_entity_poly.pdbx_strand_id
1 'polypeptide(L)'
;MRLMNRPSKPLMVSAVALLGVMAVVVVALVTRRDSDGPSTHPDSIATPLANRADSAVPRPASRRPANDRFVGSQKCAECHDEIAQAYELHTMSHAIAKVPDDRGVETVEQAVIRPGGVCVYKVKKDERGWWHCEAAVDAEGKTIYEQWEQVHYAIGSGIRGRTYVI
;
A
#
# COMPACT_ATOMS: atom_id res chain seq x y z
N MET A 1 50.78 36.81 51.12
CA MET A 1 49.38 37.25 51.30
C MET A 1 48.53 36.43 50.32
N ARG A 2 47.77 35.43 50.84
CA ARG A 2 47.02 34.44 50.06
C ARG A 2 45.74 35.07 49.49
N LEU A 3 45.49 34.92 48.19
CA LEU A 3 44.16 35.04 47.60
C LEU A 3 43.76 33.68 47.03
N MET A 4 42.77 33.07 47.70
CA MET A 4 42.14 31.81 47.31
C MET A 4 41.15 32.06 46.16
N ASN A 5 41.35 31.36 45.05
CA ASN A 5 40.44 31.36 43.90
C ASN A 5 39.40 30.24 44.08
N ARG A 6 38.11 30.57 44.20
CA ARG A 6 36.99 29.61 44.22
C ARG A 6 36.44 29.46 42.79
N PRO A 7 36.38 28.25 42.20
CA PRO A 7 35.69 28.07 40.92
C PRO A 7 34.17 27.98 41.15
N SER A 8 33.42 28.88 40.51
CA SER A 8 31.97 28.81 40.37
C SER A 8 31.61 27.78 39.29
N LYS A 9 30.82 26.77 39.65
CA LYS A 9 30.14 25.90 38.69
C LYS A 9 28.61 26.03 38.85
N PRO A 10 27.94 26.87 38.05
CA PRO A 10 26.51 26.72 37.86
C PRO A 10 26.11 26.85 36.37
N LEU A 11 26.83 26.20 35.45
CA LEU A 11 26.44 26.18 34.03
C LEU A 11 26.15 24.78 33.48
N MET A 12 26.74 23.72 34.05
CA MET A 12 26.51 22.35 33.57
C MET A 12 25.15 21.75 33.98
N VAL A 13 24.55 22.21 35.09
CA VAL A 13 23.28 21.64 35.58
C VAL A 13 22.10 22.05 34.70
N SER A 14 22.17 23.22 34.06
CA SER A 14 21.05 23.75 33.25
C SER A 14 20.92 23.06 31.89
N ALA A 15 22.03 22.64 31.28
CA ALA A 15 22.02 21.95 29.98
C ALA A 15 21.44 20.53 30.05
N VAL A 16 21.69 19.80 31.15
CA VAL A 16 21.15 18.45 31.35
C VAL A 16 19.64 18.48 31.58
N ALA A 17 19.12 19.49 32.29
CA ALA A 17 17.69 19.67 32.49
C ALA A 17 16.93 19.94 31.18
N LEU A 18 17.49 20.79 30.30
CA LEU A 18 16.90 21.10 28.99
C LEU A 18 16.84 19.87 28.06
N LEU A 19 17.89 19.05 28.04
CA LEU A 19 17.91 17.80 27.28
C LEU A 19 16.88 16.79 27.79
N GLY A 20 16.72 16.69 29.11
CA GLY A 20 15.68 15.84 29.72
C GLY A 20 14.27 16.25 29.33
N VAL A 21 13.97 17.56 29.37
CA VAL A 21 12.64 18.09 28.99
C VAL A 21 12.36 17.85 27.50
N MET A 22 13.34 18.08 26.62
CA MET A 22 13.20 17.81 25.19
C MET A 22 12.94 16.32 24.90
N ALA A 23 13.63 15.41 25.58
CA ALA A 23 13.38 13.98 25.43
C ALA A 23 11.96 13.58 25.87
N VAL A 24 11.48 14.13 26.98
CA VAL A 24 10.10 13.90 27.46
C VAL A 24 9.06 14.45 26.47
N VAL A 25 9.28 15.63 25.91
CA VAL A 25 8.37 16.22 24.90
C VAL A 25 8.35 15.37 23.63
N VAL A 26 9.50 14.90 23.14
CA VAL A 26 9.57 14.04 21.95
C VAL A 26 8.86 12.70 22.20
N VAL A 27 9.08 12.06 23.36
CA VAL A 27 8.39 10.82 23.72
C VAL A 27 6.88 11.05 23.84
N ALA A 28 6.44 12.15 24.44
CA ALA A 28 5.02 12.50 24.54
C ALA A 28 4.38 12.77 23.17
N LEU A 29 5.10 13.38 22.23
CA LEU A 29 4.60 13.62 20.87
C LEU A 29 4.55 12.34 20.03
N VAL A 30 5.53 11.44 20.17
CA VAL A 30 5.53 10.14 19.48
C VAL A 30 4.41 9.24 20.00
N THR A 31 4.25 9.14 21.33
CA THR A 31 3.20 8.31 21.95
C THR A 31 1.78 8.86 21.78
N ARG A 32 1.60 10.17 21.59
CA ARG A 32 0.29 10.74 21.26
C ARG A 32 -0.18 10.45 19.84
N ARG A 33 0.74 10.16 18.91
CA ARG A 33 0.42 9.96 17.49
C ARG A 33 -0.26 8.61 17.21
N ASP A 34 -0.14 7.65 18.14
CA ASP A 34 -0.75 6.32 18.05
C ASP A 34 -2.15 6.23 18.66
N SER A 35 -2.67 7.33 19.25
CA SER A 35 -3.94 7.34 19.98
C SER A 35 -5.18 7.67 19.14
N ASP A 36 -5.06 7.79 17.81
CA ASP A 36 -6.22 7.77 16.91
C ASP A 36 -6.72 6.31 16.78
N GLY A 37 -7.31 5.83 17.87
CA GLY A 37 -7.93 4.52 17.95
C GLY A 37 -9.09 4.39 16.95
N PRO A 38 -9.37 3.15 16.50
CA PRO A 38 -10.48 2.90 15.59
C PRO A 38 -11.78 3.37 16.26
N SER A 39 -12.54 4.20 15.54
CA SER A 39 -13.86 4.65 15.94
C SER A 39 -14.72 3.43 16.26
N THR A 40 -14.99 3.19 17.54
CA THR A 40 -15.97 2.20 17.99
C THR A 40 -17.34 2.69 17.57
N HIS A 41 -17.78 2.27 16.38
CA HIS A 41 -19.18 2.33 15.99
C HIS A 41 -19.95 1.37 16.93
N PRO A 42 -20.90 1.86 17.73
CA PRO A 42 -21.73 0.97 18.54
C PRO A 42 -22.67 0.19 17.62
N ASP A 43 -22.68 -1.12 17.83
CA ASP A 43 -23.76 -2.05 17.56
C ASP A 43 -24.25 -2.18 16.10
N SER A 44 -23.41 -2.78 15.26
CA SER A 44 -23.90 -3.59 14.15
C SER A 44 -24.56 -4.84 14.71
N ILE A 45 -25.85 -4.75 15.02
CA ILE A 45 -26.71 -5.89 15.35
C ILE A 45 -26.54 -6.93 14.24
N ALA A 46 -25.89 -8.04 14.58
CA ALA A 46 -25.79 -9.21 13.73
C ALA A 46 -27.20 -9.78 13.53
N THR A 47 -27.84 -9.36 12.44
CA THR A 47 -29.08 -10.00 11.99
C THR A 47 -28.71 -11.41 11.51
N PRO A 48 -29.41 -12.47 11.96
CA PRO A 48 -29.13 -13.83 11.52
C PRO A 48 -29.20 -13.94 9.99
N LEU A 49 -28.15 -14.48 9.37
CA LEU A 49 -27.96 -14.70 7.93
C LEU A 49 -28.92 -15.73 7.30
N ALA A 50 -30.11 -15.93 7.85
CA ALA A 50 -31.02 -17.01 7.47
C ALA A 50 -31.91 -16.72 6.25
N ASN A 51 -31.91 -15.49 5.69
CA ASN A 51 -32.80 -15.11 4.57
C ASN A 51 -32.08 -14.52 3.35
N ARG A 52 -30.78 -14.78 3.15
CA ARG A 52 -30.02 -14.19 2.03
C ARG A 52 -30.23 -14.90 0.67
N ALA A 53 -31.06 -15.95 0.60
CA ALA A 53 -31.22 -16.75 -0.61
C ALA A 53 -32.18 -16.14 -1.67
N ASP A 54 -33.11 -15.25 -1.30
CA ASP A 54 -34.20 -14.83 -2.21
C ASP A 54 -34.24 -13.35 -2.60
N SER A 55 -33.27 -12.54 -2.18
CA SER A 55 -33.12 -11.17 -2.69
C SER A 55 -31.91 -11.11 -3.61
N ALA A 56 -32.04 -11.73 -4.79
CA ALA A 56 -31.19 -11.41 -5.92
C ALA A 56 -31.46 -9.95 -6.30
N VAL A 57 -30.76 -9.01 -5.65
CA VAL A 57 -30.69 -7.63 -6.13
C VAL A 57 -30.24 -7.73 -7.58
N PRO A 58 -31.07 -7.31 -8.57
CA PRO A 58 -30.70 -7.43 -9.96
C PRO A 58 -29.36 -6.73 -10.12
N ARG A 59 -28.33 -7.48 -10.55
CA ARG A 59 -27.02 -6.92 -10.84
C ARG A 59 -27.30 -5.77 -11.80
N PRO A 60 -27.00 -4.50 -11.43
CA PRO A 60 -27.28 -3.39 -12.30
C PRO A 60 -26.61 -3.71 -13.63
N ALA A 61 -27.39 -3.61 -14.73
CA ALA A 61 -26.86 -3.84 -16.06
C ALA A 61 -25.55 -3.06 -16.16
N SER A 62 -24.49 -3.76 -16.58
CA SER A 62 -23.16 -3.18 -16.76
C SER A 62 -23.31 -1.97 -17.67
N ARG A 63 -23.43 -0.78 -17.08
CA ARG A 63 -23.26 0.51 -17.77
C ARG A 63 -21.78 0.72 -17.96
N ARG A 64 -21.10 -0.24 -18.61
CA ARG A 64 -19.85 0.08 -19.26
C ARG A 64 -20.23 1.14 -20.28
N PRO A 65 -19.80 2.40 -20.13
CA PRO A 65 -20.03 3.37 -21.18
C PRO A 65 -19.48 2.73 -22.46
N ALA A 66 -20.19 2.85 -23.58
CA ALA A 66 -19.54 2.58 -24.84
C ALA A 66 -18.21 3.35 -24.85
N ASN A 67 -17.15 2.74 -25.41
CA ASN A 67 -15.78 3.25 -25.29
C ASN A 67 -15.64 4.70 -25.83
N ASP A 68 -16.66 5.22 -26.52
CA ASP A 68 -16.77 6.57 -27.07
C ASP A 68 -17.08 7.67 -26.04
N ARG A 69 -17.48 7.33 -24.80
CA ARG A 69 -17.89 8.33 -23.79
C ARG A 69 -16.86 8.54 -22.67
N PHE A 70 -15.74 7.83 -22.69
CA PHE A 70 -14.66 8.08 -21.73
C PHE A 70 -13.69 9.11 -22.29
N VAL A 71 -13.75 10.34 -21.76
CA VAL A 71 -12.95 11.48 -22.24
C VAL A 71 -11.53 11.55 -21.65
N GLY A 72 -11.22 10.67 -20.69
CA GLY A 72 -9.96 10.69 -19.95
C GLY A 72 -9.95 11.74 -18.84
N SER A 73 -9.23 11.46 -17.75
CA SER A 73 -9.11 12.37 -16.59
C SER A 73 -8.47 13.71 -16.96
N GLN A 74 -7.61 13.75 -17.98
CA GLN A 74 -6.96 14.98 -18.44
C GLN A 74 -7.96 16.05 -18.88
N LYS A 75 -9.08 15.65 -19.50
CA LYS A 75 -10.15 16.59 -19.88
C LYS A 75 -10.85 17.20 -18.68
N CYS A 76 -11.00 16.45 -17.60
CA CYS A 76 -11.56 16.97 -16.36
C CYS A 76 -10.60 17.95 -15.67
N ALA A 77 -9.29 17.70 -15.75
CA ALA A 77 -8.26 18.56 -15.17
C ALA A 77 -8.18 19.96 -15.83
N GLU A 78 -8.71 20.13 -17.06
CA GLU A 78 -8.78 21.44 -17.73
C GLU A 78 -9.65 22.45 -16.95
N CYS A 79 -10.68 21.98 -16.23
CA CYS A 79 -11.59 22.83 -15.44
C CYS A 79 -11.58 22.55 -13.93
N HIS A 80 -10.98 21.43 -13.50
CA HIS A 80 -10.98 20.95 -12.11
C HIS A 80 -9.58 20.54 -11.67
N ASP A 81 -8.63 21.47 -11.75
CA ASP A 81 -7.22 21.24 -11.44
C ASP A 81 -6.99 20.87 -9.98
N GLU A 82 -7.63 21.54 -9.02
CA GLU A 82 -7.50 21.24 -7.59
C GLU A 82 -7.97 19.81 -7.26
N ILE A 83 -9.09 19.38 -7.86
CA ILE A 83 -9.63 18.02 -7.68
C ILE A 83 -8.69 17.00 -8.32
N ALA A 84 -8.17 17.30 -9.51
CA ALA A 84 -7.23 16.42 -10.20
C ALA A 84 -5.96 16.23 -9.37
N GLN A 85 -5.37 17.31 -8.85
CA GLN A 85 -4.19 17.26 -7.97
C GLN A 85 -4.46 16.47 -6.67
N ALA A 86 -5.59 16.72 -6.01
CA ALA A 86 -5.97 16.00 -4.81
C ALA A 86 -6.18 14.49 -5.08
N TYR A 87 -6.81 14.16 -6.22
CA TYR A 87 -7.01 12.78 -6.63
C TYR A 87 -5.70 12.08 -6.98
N GLU A 88 -4.76 12.76 -7.66
CA GLU A 88 -3.44 12.20 -8.00
C GLU A 88 -2.68 11.71 -6.75
N LEU A 89 -2.81 12.41 -5.62
CA LEU A 89 -2.20 12.01 -4.35
C LEU A 89 -2.94 10.86 -3.65
N HIS A 90 -4.15 10.51 -4.10
CA HIS A 90 -4.97 9.47 -3.49
C HIS A 90 -4.62 8.08 -4.02
N THR A 91 -4.61 7.06 -3.16
CA THR A 91 -4.24 5.68 -3.52
C THR A 91 -5.05 5.09 -4.68
N MET A 92 -6.29 5.53 -4.84
CA MET A 92 -7.15 5.10 -5.95
C MET A 92 -6.67 5.57 -7.34
N SER A 93 -5.99 6.72 -7.44
CA SER A 93 -5.41 7.17 -8.73
C SER A 93 -4.29 6.22 -9.20
N HIS A 94 -3.79 5.41 -8.28
CA HIS A 94 -2.68 4.49 -8.45
C HIS A 94 -3.12 3.03 -8.45
N ALA A 95 -4.43 2.78 -8.61
CA ALA A 95 -4.99 1.44 -8.59
C ALA A 95 -4.50 0.57 -9.75
N ILE A 96 -4.09 1.20 -10.86
CA ILE A 96 -3.46 0.55 -12.01
C ILE A 96 -2.28 1.40 -12.50
N ALA A 97 -1.16 0.76 -12.81
CA ALA A 97 0.01 1.43 -13.36
C ALA A 97 0.68 0.58 -14.43
N LYS A 98 1.28 1.23 -15.42
CA LYS A 98 2.20 0.54 -16.35
C LYS A 98 3.46 0.15 -15.60
N VAL A 99 4.02 -1.01 -15.94
CA VAL A 99 5.31 -1.45 -15.40
C VAL A 99 6.40 -1.35 -16.48
N PRO A 100 7.67 -1.09 -16.10
CA PRO A 100 8.13 -0.83 -14.73
C PRO A 100 7.63 0.53 -14.20
N ASP A 101 7.34 0.55 -12.91
CA ASP A 101 6.92 1.73 -12.15
C ASP A 101 7.98 1.99 -11.07
N ASP A 102 8.40 3.25 -10.93
CA ASP A 102 9.55 3.67 -10.12
C ASP A 102 9.27 3.68 -8.61
N ARG A 103 8.00 3.53 -8.22
CA ARG A 103 7.56 3.59 -6.82
C ARG A 103 8.06 2.48 -5.90
N GLY A 104 8.72 1.45 -6.44
CA GLY A 104 9.51 0.49 -5.64
C GLY A 104 8.75 -0.22 -4.52
N VAL A 105 7.46 -0.52 -4.71
CA VAL A 105 6.59 -1.06 -3.65
C VAL A 105 6.96 -2.50 -3.25
N GLU A 106 7.53 -3.30 -4.14
CA GLU A 106 7.90 -4.70 -3.86
C GLU A 106 9.41 -4.95 -3.89
N THR A 107 9.86 -5.78 -2.96
CA THR A 107 11.12 -6.51 -3.05
C THR A 107 10.87 -7.80 -3.81
N VAL A 108 11.35 -7.90 -5.05
CA VAL A 108 11.09 -9.05 -5.93
C VAL A 108 12.33 -9.90 -6.06
N GLU A 109 12.69 -10.53 -4.94
CA GLU A 109 13.59 -11.68 -4.94
C GLU A 109 12.73 -12.91 -5.18
N GLN A 110 12.48 -13.25 -6.45
CA GLN A 110 11.84 -14.49 -6.91
C GLN A 110 10.65 -14.96 -6.06
N ALA A 111 9.60 -14.14 -5.98
CA ALA A 111 8.40 -14.52 -5.24
C ALA A 111 7.70 -15.70 -5.91
N VAL A 112 7.52 -16.80 -5.16
CA VAL A 112 6.80 -18.01 -5.59
C VAL A 112 5.53 -18.16 -4.76
N ILE A 113 4.38 -18.29 -5.43
CA ILE A 113 3.08 -18.49 -4.80
C ILE A 113 2.53 -19.85 -5.23
N ARG A 114 2.04 -20.62 -4.26
CA ARG A 114 1.39 -21.93 -4.47
C ARG A 114 -0.01 -21.90 -3.85
N PRO A 115 -1.05 -21.49 -4.59
CA PRO A 115 -2.40 -21.31 -4.03
C PRO A 115 -3.14 -22.62 -3.65
N GLY A 116 -2.41 -23.72 -3.43
CA GLY A 116 -2.97 -25.06 -3.29
C GLY A 116 -3.23 -25.70 -4.65
N GLY A 117 -3.11 -27.03 -4.73
CA GLY A 117 -3.20 -27.78 -5.98
C GLY A 117 -1.89 -27.81 -6.77
N VAL A 118 -2.00 -27.97 -8.09
CA VAL A 118 -0.86 -28.20 -9.00
C VAL A 118 -0.21 -26.92 -9.52
N CYS A 119 -0.88 -25.76 -9.41
CA CYS A 119 -0.40 -24.51 -9.99
C CYS A 119 0.63 -23.81 -9.09
N VAL A 120 1.65 -23.25 -9.73
CA VAL A 120 2.74 -22.47 -9.13
C VAL A 120 2.87 -21.18 -9.93
N TYR A 121 2.84 -20.06 -9.24
CA TYR A 121 3.01 -18.74 -9.85
C TYR A 121 4.34 -18.14 -9.42
N LYS A 122 5.07 -17.56 -10.37
CA LYS A 122 6.33 -16.86 -10.09
C LYS A 122 6.31 -15.48 -10.72
N VAL A 123 7.00 -14.54 -10.10
CA VAL A 123 7.29 -13.25 -10.70
C VAL A 123 8.80 -13.01 -10.67
N LYS A 124 9.34 -12.51 -11.77
CA LYS A 124 10.71 -12.02 -11.84
C LYS A 124 10.78 -10.65 -12.49
N LYS A 125 11.84 -9.92 -12.16
CA LYS A 125 12.23 -8.66 -12.80
C LYS A 125 13.63 -8.84 -13.38
N ASP A 126 13.79 -8.50 -14.66
CA ASP A 126 15.08 -8.46 -15.34
C ASP A 126 15.23 -7.14 -16.14
N GLU A 127 16.29 -7.02 -16.93
CA GLU A 127 16.57 -5.82 -17.75
C GLU A 127 15.47 -5.52 -18.78
N ARG A 128 14.67 -6.51 -19.16
CA ARG A 128 13.58 -6.38 -20.14
C ARG A 128 12.23 -6.06 -19.49
N GLY A 129 12.18 -6.06 -18.16
CA GLY A 129 11.00 -5.67 -17.40
C GLY A 129 10.50 -6.77 -16.47
N TRP A 130 9.18 -6.82 -16.31
CA TRP A 130 8.49 -7.72 -15.40
C TRP A 130 7.92 -8.91 -16.14
N TRP A 131 8.02 -10.08 -15.51
CA TRP A 131 7.56 -11.33 -16.09
C TRP A 131 6.73 -12.12 -15.08
N HIS A 132 5.59 -12.63 -15.55
CA HIS A 132 4.73 -13.54 -14.84
C HIS A 132 4.97 -14.96 -15.35
N CYS A 133 5.00 -15.92 -14.43
CA CYS A 133 5.10 -17.33 -14.72
C CYS A 133 3.90 -18.06 -14.14
N GLU A 134 3.23 -18.84 -14.97
CA GLU A 134 2.34 -19.91 -14.53
C GLU A 134 3.00 -21.24 -14.85
N ALA A 135 3.07 -22.12 -13.86
CA ALA A 135 3.55 -23.49 -14.02
C ALA A 135 2.60 -24.46 -13.34
N ALA A 136 2.46 -25.67 -13.88
CA ALA A 136 1.82 -26.78 -13.17
C ALA A 136 2.86 -27.84 -12.81
N VAL A 137 2.71 -28.45 -11.63
CA VAL A 137 3.54 -29.56 -11.16
C VAL A 137 2.69 -30.81 -10.90
N ASP A 138 3.27 -31.99 -11.09
CA ASP A 138 2.63 -33.27 -10.73
C ASP A 138 2.74 -33.56 -9.22
N ALA A 139 2.28 -34.76 -8.81
CA ALA A 139 2.28 -35.18 -7.40
C ALA A 139 3.69 -35.34 -6.83
N GLU A 140 4.67 -35.62 -7.68
CA GLU A 140 6.10 -35.74 -7.36
C GLU A 140 6.81 -34.38 -7.40
N GLY A 141 6.10 -33.31 -7.75
CA GLY A 141 6.63 -31.94 -7.83
C GLY A 141 7.36 -31.63 -9.13
N LYS A 142 7.28 -32.51 -10.13
CA LYS A 142 7.89 -32.29 -11.45
C LYS A 142 7.00 -31.38 -12.30
N THR A 143 7.62 -30.40 -12.95
CA THR A 143 6.94 -29.46 -13.84
C THR A 143 6.31 -30.17 -15.03
N ILE A 144 4.99 -30.03 -15.16
CA ILE A 144 4.19 -30.47 -16.32
C ILE A 144 4.32 -29.42 -17.44
N TYR A 145 4.17 -28.14 -17.09
CA TYR A 145 4.40 -27.03 -17.99
C TYR A 145 4.88 -25.79 -17.22
N GLU A 146 5.52 -24.88 -17.94
CA GLU A 146 5.90 -23.56 -17.46
C GLU A 146 5.72 -22.55 -18.61
N GLN A 147 4.96 -21.49 -18.37
CA GLN A 147 4.71 -20.41 -19.33
C GLN A 147 5.15 -19.10 -18.71
N TRP A 148 5.95 -18.34 -19.47
CA TRP A 148 6.42 -17.01 -19.09
C TRP A 148 5.80 -15.97 -20.02
N GLU A 149 5.22 -14.94 -19.43
CA GLU A 149 4.60 -13.84 -20.16
C GLU A 149 5.06 -12.50 -19.61
N GLN A 150 5.23 -11.52 -20.51
CA GLN A 150 5.64 -10.19 -20.12
C GLN A 150 4.47 -9.46 -19.48
N VAL A 151 4.73 -8.83 -18.33
CA VAL A 151 3.74 -8.03 -17.62
C VAL A 151 3.82 -6.59 -18.08
N HIS A 152 2.67 -6.01 -18.40
CA HIS A 152 2.58 -4.59 -18.80
C HIS A 152 1.92 -3.70 -17.77
N TYR A 153 1.12 -4.29 -16.87
CA TYR A 153 0.38 -3.54 -15.87
C TYR A 153 0.46 -4.20 -14.49
N ALA A 154 0.46 -3.35 -13.47
CA ALA A 154 0.28 -3.74 -12.08
C ALA A 154 -1.02 -3.14 -11.55
N ILE A 155 -1.78 -3.92 -10.79
CA ILE A 155 -3.04 -3.53 -10.16
C ILE A 155 -2.87 -3.63 -8.64
N GLY A 156 -3.27 -2.63 -7.87
CA GLY A 156 -3.15 -2.73 -6.42
C GLY A 156 -3.58 -1.48 -5.67
N SER A 157 -3.12 -1.37 -4.42
CA SER A 157 -3.40 -0.19 -3.58
C SER A 157 -2.49 1.00 -3.89
N GLY A 158 -1.53 0.85 -4.81
CA GLY A 158 -0.48 1.83 -5.06
C GLY A 158 0.59 1.95 -3.97
N ILE A 159 0.32 1.48 -2.74
CA ILE A 159 1.20 1.71 -1.57
C ILE A 159 1.60 0.46 -0.77
N ARG A 160 0.77 -0.58 -0.71
CA ARG A 160 0.99 -1.75 0.20
C ARG A 160 1.11 -3.09 -0.52
N GLY A 161 0.80 -3.12 -1.80
CA GLY A 161 0.85 -4.35 -2.58
C GLY A 161 0.21 -4.17 -3.94
N ARG A 162 0.79 -4.87 -4.92
CA ARG A 162 0.31 -4.95 -6.29
C ARG A 162 0.31 -6.40 -6.77
N THR A 163 -0.59 -6.66 -7.70
CA THR A 163 -0.68 -7.88 -8.49
C THR A 163 -0.35 -7.52 -9.94
N TYR A 164 0.31 -8.44 -10.62
CA TYR A 164 0.84 -8.24 -11.96
C TYR A 164 -0.05 -8.96 -12.97
N VAL A 165 -0.49 -8.26 -14.01
CA VAL A 165 -1.46 -8.79 -14.99
C VAL A 165 -0.89 -8.78 -16.41
N ILE A 166 -1.13 -9.89 -17.09
CA ILE A 166 -0.85 -10.15 -18.51
C ILE A 166 -1.97 -9.65 -19.40
#